data_AF-A0A3N0VA45-F1
#
_entry.id   AF-A0A3N0VA45-F1
#
_cell.length_a   1.000
_cell.length_b   1.000
_cell.length_c   1.000
_cell.angle_alpha   90.00
_cell.angle_beta   90.00
_cell.angle_gamma   90.00
#
_symmetry.space_group_name_H-M   'P 1'
#
loop_
_entity.id
_entity.type
_entity.pdbx_description
1 polymer ?
#
loop_
_entity_poly.entity_id
_entity_poly.type
_entity_poly.pdbx_seq_one_letter_code
_entity_poly.pdbx_strand_id
1 'polypeptide(L)'
;MGKFWDKIIKHSAECAVAALSVLLVYVAGQLAPIALPLVDALSNRVLLALMLASLLINVLLALLIYYVTRKSPLRLKYGIYWDTEKNPHCPSCQKPVATYDEYDAGWGYYCKPCGKVFPLADAAGNNKKPAEVVREL
;
A
#
# COMPACT_ATOMS: atom_id res chain seq x y z
N MET A 1 -15.84 12.29 -2.32
CA MET A 1 -14.70 13.18 -2.05
C MET A 1 -14.10 13.58 -3.39
N GLY A 2 -14.10 14.87 -3.71
CA GLY A 2 -13.80 15.36 -5.06
C GLY A 2 -12.31 15.49 -5.36
N LYS A 3 -11.96 15.45 -6.65
CA LYS A 3 -10.58 15.60 -7.21
C LYS A 3 -9.79 16.79 -6.64
N PHE A 4 -10.49 17.82 -6.15
CA PHE A 4 -9.90 18.99 -5.49
C PHE A 4 -9.21 18.65 -4.16
N TRP A 5 -9.84 17.84 -3.32
CA TRP A 5 -9.28 17.42 -2.04
C TRP A 5 -8.04 16.55 -2.22
N ASP A 6 -8.06 15.64 -3.20
CA ASP A 6 -6.90 14.80 -3.52
C ASP A 6 -5.68 15.65 -3.95
N LYS A 7 -5.91 16.74 -4.69
CA LYS A 7 -4.85 17.65 -5.14
C LYS A 7 -4.27 18.45 -3.97
N ILE A 8 -5.11 18.95 -3.06
CA ILE A 8 -4.65 19.65 -1.85
C ILE A 8 -3.85 18.70 -0.95
N ILE A 9 -4.34 17.49 -0.72
CA ILE A 9 -3.65 16.48 0.11
C ILE A 9 -2.26 16.19 -0.49
N LYS A 10 -2.17 16.00 -1.80
CA LYS A 10 -0.89 15.75 -2.46
C LYS A 10 0.11 16.90 -2.29
N HIS A 11 -0.31 18.14 -2.54
CA HIS A 11 0.58 19.30 -2.36
C HIS A 11 0.97 19.53 -0.89
N SER A 12 0.05 19.28 0.06
CA SER A 12 0.39 19.37 1.48
C SER A 12 1.44 18.33 1.89
N ALA A 13 1.37 17.11 1.34
CA ALA A 13 2.36 16.07 1.57
C ALA A 13 3.72 16.44 0.95
N GLU A 14 3.73 16.99 -0.27
CA GLU A 14 4.96 17.47 -0.93
C GLU A 14 5.64 18.58 -0.10
N CYS A 15 4.87 19.56 0.38
CA CYS A 15 5.39 20.62 1.26
C CYS A 15 5.89 20.08 2.61
N ALA A 16 5.19 19.12 3.22
CA ALA A 16 5.62 18.50 4.47
C ALA A 16 6.95 17.75 4.30
N VAL A 17 7.10 17.01 3.21
CA VAL A 17 8.36 16.31 2.88
C VAL A 17 9.50 17.32 2.67
N ALA A 18 9.26 18.42 1.96
CA ALA A 18 10.25 19.47 1.76
C ALA A 18 10.67 20.12 3.09
N ALA A 19 9.71 20.48 3.94
CA ALA A 19 9.98 21.07 5.25
C ALA A 19 10.75 20.11 6.17
N LEU A 20 10.37 18.83 6.18
CA LEU A 20 11.07 17.80 6.94
C LEU A 20 12.51 17.63 6.44
N SER A 21 12.73 17.69 5.13
CA SER A 21 14.06 17.58 4.52
C SER A 21 14.97 18.74 4.97
N VAL A 22 14.46 19.97 4.94
CA VAL A 22 15.20 21.15 5.41
C VAL A 22 15.52 21.03 6.90
N LEU A 23 14.56 20.60 7.72
CA LEU A 23 14.77 20.40 9.15
C LEU A 23 15.84 19.35 9.44
N LEU A 24 15.84 18.23 8.70
CA LEU A 24 16.86 17.18 8.84
C LEU A 24 18.26 17.69 8.50
N VAL A 25 18.41 18.46 7.42
CA VAL A 25 19.70 19.08 7.06
C VAL A 25 20.16 20.07 8.13
N TYR A 26 19.25 20.89 8.65
CA TYR A 26 19.55 21.83 9.73
C TYR A 26 20.01 21.12 11.00
N VAL A 27 19.28 20.09 11.44
CA VAL A 27 19.64 19.29 12.61
C VAL A 27 20.98 18.58 12.40
N ALA A 28 21.22 18.01 11.21
CA ALA A 28 22.50 17.41 10.87
C ALA A 28 23.66 18.43 10.95
N GLY A 29 23.44 19.67 10.49
CA GLY A 29 24.41 20.76 10.61
C GLY A 29 24.72 21.13 12.06
N GLN A 30 23.72 21.11 12.95
CA GLN A 30 23.90 21.38 14.39
C GLN A 30 24.59 20.22 15.11
N LEU A 31 24.34 18.98 14.69
CA LEU A 31 24.95 17.79 15.28
C LEU A 31 26.35 17.52 14.75
N ALA A 32 26.67 17.94 13.53
CA ALA A 32 27.98 17.76 12.90
C ALA A 32 29.16 18.20 13.77
N PRO A 33 29.23 19.42 14.35
CA PRO A 33 30.36 19.84 15.17
C PRO A 33 30.52 19.01 16.46
N ILE A 34 29.46 18.37 16.95
CA ILE A 34 29.51 17.49 18.11
C ILE A 34 29.94 16.08 17.68
N ALA A 35 29.43 15.59 16.54
CA ALA A 35 29.67 14.23 16.07
C ALA A 35 31.05 14.05 15.43
N LEU A 36 31.55 15.05 14.69
CA LEU A 36 32.85 15.00 14.00
C LEU A 36 34.03 14.64 14.92
N PRO A 37 34.25 15.30 16.09
CA PRO A 37 35.35 14.92 16.96
C PRO A 37 35.21 13.52 17.57
N LEU A 38 33.97 13.02 17.77
CA LEU A 38 33.75 11.64 18.18
C LEU A 38 34.08 10.65 17.06
N VAL A 39 33.78 10.99 15.81
CA VAL A 39 34.09 10.18 14.63
C VAL A 39 35.59 10.08 14.40
N ASP A 40 36.33 11.19 14.57
CA ASP A 40 37.79 11.21 14.43
C ASP A 40 38.51 10.37 15.49
N ALA A 41 37.89 10.18 16.66
CA ALA A 41 38.41 9.31 17.71
C ALA A 41 38.20 7.81 17.42
N LEU A 42 37.38 7.45 16.43
CA LEU A 42 37.08 6.06 16.08
C LEU A 42 38.07 5.53 15.03
N SER A 43 38.43 4.25 15.15
CA SER A 43 39.21 3.60 14.09
C SER A 43 38.39 3.41 12.82
N ASN A 44 39.05 3.44 11.65
CA ASN A 44 38.43 3.17 10.35
C ASN A 44 37.65 1.84 10.31
N ARG A 45 38.08 0.83 11.10
CA ARG A 45 37.38 -0.45 11.21
C ARG A 45 36.01 -0.31 11.87
N VAL A 46 35.92 0.52 12.91
CA VAL A 46 34.65 0.79 13.61
C VAL A 46 33.73 1.62 12.72
N LEU A 47 34.25 2.62 12.01
CA LEU A 47 33.46 3.40 11.05
C LEU A 47 32.90 2.54 9.92
N LEU A 48 33.74 1.66 9.36
CA LEU A 48 33.30 0.70 8.34
C LEU A 48 32.24 -0.26 8.90
N ALA A 49 32.42 -0.77 10.12
CA ALA A 49 31.44 -1.64 10.76
C ALA A 49 30.09 -0.94 11.00
N LEU A 50 30.12 0.32 11.47
CA LEU A 50 28.91 1.13 11.66
C LEU A 50 28.22 1.42 10.33
N MET A 51 28.98 1.73 9.27
CA MET A 51 28.45 1.94 7.94
C MET A 51 27.77 0.67 7.40
N LEU A 52 28.43 -0.48 7.52
CA LEU A 52 27.87 -1.77 7.08
C LEU A 52 26.64 -2.18 7.89
N ALA A 53 26.65 -1.96 9.21
CA ALA A 53 25.50 -2.21 10.07
C ALA A 53 24.31 -1.33 9.69
N SER A 54 24.54 -0.03 9.46
CA SER A 54 23.52 0.90 8.99
C SER A 54 22.95 0.48 7.63
N LEU A 55 23.81 0.13 6.68
CA LEU A 55 23.39 -0.36 5.37
C LEU A 55 22.53 -1.62 5.49
N LEU A 56 22.95 -2.59 6.30
CA LEU A 56 22.21 -3.83 6.54
C LEU A 56 20.81 -3.55 7.09
N ILE A 57 20.69 -2.68 8.11
CA ILE A 57 19.40 -2.31 8.70
C ILE A 57 18.49 -1.68 7.65
N ASN A 58 19.01 -0.77 6.82
CA ASN A 58 18.23 -0.13 5.76
C ASN A 58 17.79 -1.13 4.68
N VAL A 59 18.64 -2.09 4.32
CA VAL A 59 18.27 -3.17 3.38
C VAL A 59 17.16 -4.04 3.97
N LEU A 60 17.26 -4.44 5.24
CA LEU A 60 16.22 -5.21 5.92
C LEU A 60 14.89 -4.45 5.98
N LEU A 61 14.94 -3.15 6.29
CA LEU A 61 13.75 -2.30 6.29
C LEU A 61 13.14 -2.17 4.90
N ALA A 62 13.95 -1.98 3.87
CA ALA A 62 13.48 -1.91 2.48
C ALA A 62 12.82 -3.24 2.04
N LEU A 63 13.41 -4.38 2.41
CA LEU A 63 12.82 -5.70 2.15
C LEU A 63 11.51 -5.91 2.91
N LEU A 64 11.43 -5.48 4.17
CA LEU A 64 10.20 -5.53 4.95
C LEU A 64 9.10 -4.67 4.32
N ILE A 65 9.42 -3.42 3.94
CA ILE A 65 8.49 -2.53 3.24
C ILE A 65 8.05 -3.18 1.93
N TYR A 66 8.98 -3.71 1.14
CA TYR A 66 8.67 -4.41 -0.11
C TYR A 66 7.72 -5.58 0.12
N TYR A 67 7.99 -6.42 1.13
CA TYR A 67 7.15 -7.57 1.46
C TYR A 67 5.75 -7.16 1.91
N VAL A 68 5.64 -6.17 2.81
CA VAL A 68 4.36 -5.68 3.34
C VAL A 68 3.55 -4.92 2.29
N THR A 69 4.22 -4.21 1.37
CA THR A 69 3.54 -3.44 0.30
C THR A 69 3.23 -4.27 -0.94
N ARG A 70 3.76 -5.50 -1.03
CA ARG A 70 3.46 -6.41 -2.14
C ARG A 70 1.97 -6.77 -2.08
N LYS A 71 1.20 -6.25 -3.04
CA LYS A 71 -0.21 -6.61 -3.19
C LYS A 71 -0.33 -8.11 -3.48
N SER A 72 -1.24 -8.79 -2.78
CA SER A 72 -1.60 -10.17 -3.12
C SER A 72 -2.05 -10.25 -4.58
N PRO A 73 -1.66 -11.29 -5.33
CA PRO A 73 -2.07 -11.46 -6.71
C PRO A 73 -3.59 -11.60 -6.77
N LEU A 74 -4.25 -10.65 -7.43
CA LEU A 74 -5.69 -10.67 -7.63
C LEU A 74 -6.04 -11.55 -8.82
N ARG A 75 -6.97 -12.49 -8.63
CA ARG A 75 -7.49 -13.38 -9.68
C ARG A 75 -8.91 -12.98 -10.03
N LEU A 76 -9.18 -12.76 -11.32
CA LEU A 76 -10.52 -12.45 -11.79
C LEU A 76 -11.33 -13.75 -11.90
N LYS A 77 -12.42 -13.88 -11.13
CA LYS A 77 -13.36 -15.01 -11.22
C LYS A 77 -14.77 -14.54 -10.87
N TYR A 78 -15.78 -15.03 -11.59
CA TYR A 78 -17.17 -14.61 -11.45
C TYR A 78 -17.39 -13.09 -11.58
N GLY A 79 -16.64 -12.42 -12.45
CA GLY A 79 -16.78 -10.98 -12.67
C GLY A 79 -16.20 -10.08 -11.57
N ILE A 80 -15.53 -10.64 -10.56
CA ILE A 80 -14.86 -9.88 -9.48
C ILE A 80 -13.43 -10.36 -9.24
N TYR A 81 -12.55 -9.49 -8.74
CA TYR A 81 -11.20 -9.89 -8.34
C TYR A 81 -11.24 -10.53 -6.95
N TRP A 82 -10.44 -11.58 -6.76
CA TRP A 82 -10.27 -12.28 -5.50
C TRP A 82 -8.80 -12.29 -5.13
N ASP A 83 -8.50 -12.01 -3.87
CA ASP A 83 -7.18 -12.27 -3.33
C ASP A 83 -7.01 -13.75 -2.93
N THR A 84 -5.84 -14.08 -2.40
CA THR A 84 -5.51 -15.43 -1.91
C THR A 84 -6.32 -15.86 -0.69
N GLU A 85 -6.92 -14.92 0.03
CA GLU A 85 -7.74 -15.13 1.23
C GLU A 85 -9.24 -15.15 0.92
N LYS A 86 -9.62 -15.14 -0.37
CA LYS A 86 -11.00 -15.08 -0.85
C LYS A 86 -11.73 -13.79 -0.46
N ASN A 87 -11.00 -12.71 -0.26
CA ASN A 87 -11.60 -11.38 -0.14
C ASN A 87 -11.91 -10.82 -1.54
N PRO A 88 -13.09 -10.21 -1.72
CA PRO A 88 -13.50 -9.62 -2.99
C PRO A 88 -12.90 -8.22 -3.21
N HIS A 89 -12.49 -7.95 -4.44
CA HIS A 89 -11.89 -6.71 -4.91
C HIS A 89 -12.56 -6.20 -6.19
N CYS A 90 -12.74 -4.89 -6.30
CA CYS A 90 -13.40 -4.27 -7.44
C CYS A 90 -12.66 -4.49 -8.78
N PRO A 91 -13.33 -4.91 -9.87
CA PRO A 91 -12.73 -5.05 -11.20
C PRO A 91 -12.14 -3.75 -11.77
N SER A 92 -12.75 -2.62 -11.45
CA SER A 92 -12.34 -1.32 -12.00
C SER A 92 -11.23 -0.65 -11.21
N CYS A 93 -11.22 -0.73 -9.88
CA CYS A 93 -10.24 -0.03 -9.04
C CYS A 93 -9.36 -0.93 -8.17
N GLN A 94 -9.58 -2.25 -8.19
CA GLN A 94 -8.84 -3.26 -7.42
C GLN A 94 -8.83 -3.06 -5.89
N LYS A 95 -9.64 -2.13 -5.38
CA LYS A 95 -9.82 -1.92 -3.94
C LYS A 95 -10.78 -2.97 -3.37
N PRO A 96 -10.61 -3.37 -2.10
CA PRO A 96 -11.57 -4.24 -1.42
C PRO A 96 -12.99 -3.69 -1.50
N VAL A 97 -13.96 -4.58 -1.68
CA VAL A 97 -15.39 -4.25 -1.60
C VAL A 97 -15.96 -4.79 -0.28
N ALA A 98 -16.82 -4.01 0.36
CA ALA A 98 -17.23 -4.28 1.74
C ALA A 98 -18.63 -4.92 1.87
N THR A 99 -19.46 -4.84 0.82
CA THR A 99 -20.87 -5.22 0.90
C THR A 99 -21.26 -6.02 -0.33
N TYR A 100 -21.92 -7.14 -0.09
CA TYR A 100 -22.65 -7.88 -1.11
C TYR A 100 -24.13 -7.83 -0.79
N ASP A 101 -24.96 -7.82 -1.83
CA ASP A 101 -26.40 -7.86 -1.71
C ASP A 101 -27.03 -8.38 -3.02
N GLU A 102 -28.33 -8.59 -3.00
CA GLU A 102 -29.15 -8.77 -4.20
C GLU A 102 -29.57 -7.38 -4.74
N TYR A 103 -29.09 -7.07 -5.94
CA TYR A 103 -29.41 -5.85 -6.67
C TYR A 103 -30.28 -6.17 -7.89
N ASP A 104 -30.76 -5.15 -8.61
CA ASP A 104 -31.60 -5.33 -9.82
C ASP A 104 -30.97 -6.23 -10.89
N ALA A 105 -29.63 -6.28 -10.95
CA ALA A 105 -28.87 -7.12 -11.87
C ALA A 105 -28.51 -8.51 -11.31
N GLY A 106 -28.99 -8.86 -10.11
CA GLY A 106 -28.67 -10.10 -9.40
C GLY A 106 -27.75 -9.91 -8.19
N TRP A 107 -27.14 -11.00 -7.72
CA TRP A 107 -26.22 -10.97 -6.59
C TRP A 107 -24.92 -10.31 -7.02
N GLY A 108 -24.40 -9.40 -6.21
CA GLY A 108 -23.20 -8.68 -6.58
C GLY A 108 -22.53 -7.97 -5.43
N TYR A 109 -21.39 -7.34 -5.73
CA TYR A 109 -20.67 -6.52 -4.77
C TYR A 109 -20.73 -5.05 -5.15
N TYR A 110 -21.01 -4.20 -4.17
CA TYR A 110 -20.97 -2.76 -4.34
C TYR A 110 -19.57 -2.20 -4.04
N CYS A 111 -19.02 -1.48 -5.01
CA CYS A 111 -17.77 -0.76 -4.83
C CYS A 111 -18.03 0.70 -4.48
N LYS A 112 -17.91 1.07 -3.19
CA LYS A 112 -18.05 2.45 -2.70
C LYS A 112 -17.15 3.47 -3.44
N PRO A 113 -15.86 3.19 -3.73
CA PRO A 113 -15.03 4.09 -4.53
C PRO A 113 -15.53 4.34 -5.96
N CYS A 114 -16.11 3.32 -6.61
CA CYS A 114 -16.56 3.42 -8.00
C CYS A 114 -18.04 3.84 -8.13
N GLY A 115 -18.83 3.68 -7.06
CA GLY A 115 -20.28 3.88 -7.09
C GLY A 115 -21.01 2.88 -7.99
N LYS A 116 -20.46 1.67 -8.17
CA LYS A 116 -20.98 0.65 -9.09
C LYS A 116 -21.15 -0.69 -8.40
N VAL A 117 -22.17 -1.43 -8.82
CA VAL A 117 -22.40 -2.84 -8.47
C VAL A 117 -21.76 -3.71 -9.54
N PHE A 118 -21.04 -4.74 -9.11
CA PHE A 118 -20.48 -5.76 -9.99
C PHE A 118 -21.22 -7.08 -9.74
N PRO A 119 -22.03 -7.55 -10.70
CA PRO A 119 -22.79 -8.79 -10.55
C PRO A 119 -21.85 -9.99 -10.55
N LEU A 120 -22.19 -11.00 -9.76
CA LEU A 120 -21.53 -12.30 -9.71
C LEU A 120 -22.17 -13.22 -10.73
N ALA A 121 -21.48 -13.43 -11.85
CA ALA A 121 -21.95 -14.31 -12.91
C ALA A 121 -20.89 -15.35 -13.26
N ASP A 122 -21.30 -16.59 -13.52
CA ASP A 122 -20.41 -17.61 -14.08
C ASP A 122 -20.08 -17.34 -15.57
N ALA A 123 -19.24 -18.19 -16.17
CA ALA A 123 -18.86 -18.04 -17.57
C ALA A 123 -20.05 -18.19 -18.56
N ALA A 124 -21.15 -18.79 -18.12
CA ALA A 124 -22.38 -18.91 -18.89
C ALA A 124 -23.36 -17.73 -18.63
N GLY A 125 -23.00 -16.79 -17.76
CA GLY A 125 -23.81 -15.64 -17.40
C GLY A 125 -24.87 -15.92 -16.32
N ASN A 126 -24.81 -17.07 -15.65
CA ASN A 126 -25.76 -17.37 -14.57
C ASN A 126 -25.36 -16.64 -13.30
N ASN A 127 -26.34 -16.03 -12.64
CA ASN A 127 -26.18 -15.34 -11.37
C ASN A 127 -25.82 -16.34 -10.25
N LYS A 128 -24.77 -16.04 -9.47
CA LYS A 128 -24.25 -16.90 -8.40
C LYS A 128 -24.25 -16.20 -7.06
N LYS A 129 -24.63 -16.91 -6.00
CA LYS A 129 -24.59 -16.38 -4.64
C LYS A 129 -23.14 -16.29 -4.14
N PRO A 130 -22.77 -15.27 -3.35
CA PRO A 130 -21.44 -15.13 -2.78
C PRO A 130 -20.97 -16.38 -2.00
N ALA A 131 -21.86 -17.01 -1.24
CA ALA A 131 -21.53 -18.22 -0.48
C ALA A 131 -21.15 -19.42 -1.36
N GLU A 132 -21.74 -19.53 -2.55
CA GLU A 132 -21.40 -20.57 -3.54
C GLU A 132 -20.04 -20.27 -4.17
N VAL A 133 -19.85 -19.01 -4.59
CA VAL A 133 -18.60 -18.55 -5.21
C VAL A 133 -17.41 -18.75 -4.28
N VAL A 134 -17.53 -18.36 -3.00
CA VAL A 134 -16.44 -18.47 -2.02
C VAL A 134 -16.03 -19.93 -1.75
N ARG A 135 -16.97 -20.89 -1.86
CA ARG A 135 -16.66 -22.32 -1.75
C ARG A 135 -15.86 -22.86 -2.95
N GLU A 136 -16.06 -22.27 -4.13
CA GLU A 136 -15.45 -22.71 -5.40
C GLU A 136 -14.13 -21.99 -5.75
N LEU A 137 -13.70 -21.00 -4.95
CA LEU A 137 -12.42 -20.30 -5.07
C LEU A 137 -11.26 -21.11 -4.49
#